data_AF-A0A922HVU9-F1
#
_entry.id   AF-A0A922HVU9-F1
#
_cell.length_a   1.000
_cell.length_b   1.000
_cell.length_c   1.000
_cell.angle_alpha   90.00
_cell.angle_beta   90.00
_cell.angle_gamma   90.00
#
_symmetry.space_group_name_H-M   'P 1'
#
loop_
_entity.id
_entity.type
_entity.pdbx_description
1 polymer ?
#
loop_
_entity_poly.entity_id
_entity_poly.type
_entity_poly.pdbx_seq_one_letter_code
_entity_poly.pdbx_strand_id
1 'polypeptide(L)'
;MESQTDECVIDFYLLFVLQQKDTRTHLHYFTDGSKLNGRVGCSVVVMVPDTDCIVHVSKFRLSDYCTVFQAELFGIYQAVLWLSEKDSSAKIFVDSWSSIQACISCRSENGRRTKLFFRSVYCRLSLDIKMDFILSQFLSGHGRFGEYLARFRIRFDSYCWCGATVQDPVHLICRCSWFLNERSLLEICSGLDLCEDNLPYWIQFFPDRLFIFFSNIFNLLKSKVAR
;
A
#
# COMPACT_ATOMS: atom_id res chain seq x y z
N MET A 1 -11.46 39.30 -11.12
CA MET A 1 -11.29 38.42 -9.95
C MET A 1 -11.42 37.00 -10.47
N GLU A 2 -10.33 36.50 -11.04
CA GLU A 2 -10.26 35.12 -11.53
C GLU A 2 -9.89 34.22 -10.36
N SER A 3 -10.68 33.18 -10.17
CA SER A 3 -10.49 32.13 -9.17
C SER A 3 -9.29 31.28 -9.57
N GLN A 4 -8.25 31.36 -8.76
CA GLN A 4 -7.06 30.50 -8.80
C GLN A 4 -7.51 29.07 -8.43
N THR A 5 -7.64 28.19 -9.43
CA THR A 5 -7.75 26.76 -9.21
C THR A 5 -6.32 26.22 -9.07
N ASP A 6 -5.98 25.79 -7.86
CA ASP A 6 -4.72 25.11 -7.55
C ASP A 6 -4.67 23.75 -8.30
N GLU A 7 -4.23 23.79 -9.56
CA GLU A 7 -3.90 22.60 -10.34
C GLU A 7 -2.58 22.02 -9.80
N CYS A 8 -2.70 20.94 -9.02
CA CYS A 8 -1.54 20.25 -8.45
C CYS A 8 -0.87 19.40 -9.52
N VAL A 9 0.16 19.96 -10.16
CA VAL A 9 1.04 19.26 -11.11
C VAL A 9 1.81 18.15 -10.39
N ILE A 10 1.54 16.89 -10.72
CA ILE A 10 2.42 15.78 -10.33
C ILE A 10 3.58 15.71 -11.33
N ASP A 11 4.72 16.27 -10.97
CA ASP A 11 5.99 15.94 -11.64
C ASP A 11 6.39 14.51 -11.25
N PHE A 12 5.98 13.55 -12.07
CA PHE A 12 6.39 12.15 -11.97
C PHE A 12 7.88 12.01 -12.32
N TYR A 13 8.76 12.18 -11.32
CA TYR A 13 10.10 11.59 -11.35
C TYR A 13 10.04 10.20 -10.69
N LEU A 14 9.94 9.14 -11.50
CA LEU A 14 10.56 7.87 -11.14
C LEU A 14 12.06 8.06 -11.37
N LEU A 15 12.78 8.32 -10.29
CA LEU A 15 14.20 8.68 -10.29
C LEU A 15 15.07 7.43 -10.55
N PHE A 16 15.07 6.91 -11.79
CA PHE A 16 16.19 6.17 -12.39
C PHE A 16 15.94 5.95 -13.90
N VAL A 17 16.36 6.90 -14.74
CA VAL A 17 17.15 6.70 -15.96
C VAL A 17 17.49 8.09 -16.51
N LEU A 18 18.73 8.48 -16.22
CA LEU A 18 19.60 9.44 -16.91
C LEU A 18 19.17 10.92 -16.97
N GLN A 19 19.93 11.73 -16.24
CA GLN A 19 20.40 13.02 -16.71
C GLN A 19 20.85 12.92 -18.17
N GLN A 20 20.05 13.33 -19.14
CA GLN A 20 20.54 13.82 -20.43
C GLN A 20 19.63 14.93 -20.97
N LYS A 21 20.28 15.91 -21.60
CA LYS A 21 19.74 17.18 -22.09
C LYS A 21 18.59 16.98 -23.08
N ASP A 22 17.44 17.50 -22.66
CA ASP A 22 16.37 18.20 -23.39
C ASP A 22 16.44 18.24 -24.95
N THR A 23 15.80 17.24 -25.58
CA THR A 23 15.28 17.30 -26.97
C THR A 23 14.03 16.42 -27.18
N ARG A 24 13.32 16.02 -26.11
CA ARG A 24 12.15 15.12 -26.22
C ARG A 24 10.87 15.95 -26.34
N THR A 25 9.95 15.54 -27.21
CA THR A 25 8.60 16.11 -27.26
C THR A 25 7.91 15.89 -25.92
N HIS A 26 7.73 16.96 -25.16
CA HIS A 26 6.96 16.96 -23.92
C HIS A 26 5.47 16.90 -24.26
N LEU A 27 4.76 15.86 -23.81
CA LEU A 27 3.32 15.70 -24.06
C LEU A 27 2.52 15.86 -22.76
N HIS A 28 1.31 16.41 -22.87
CA HIS A 28 0.35 16.52 -21.76
C HIS A 28 -0.71 15.43 -21.86
N TYR A 29 -0.87 14.65 -20.78
CA TYR A 29 -1.83 13.56 -20.68
C TYR A 29 -2.90 13.96 -19.69
N PHE A 30 -4.16 13.78 -20.04
CA PHE A 30 -5.30 14.06 -19.17
C PHE A 30 -6.07 12.77 -18.98
N THR A 31 -6.37 12.42 -17.73
CA THR A 31 -7.14 11.23 -17.39
C THR A 31 -8.39 11.61 -16.62
N ASP A 32 -9.50 10.93 -16.91
CA ASP A 32 -10.78 11.12 -16.20
C ASP A 32 -11.48 9.76 -16.06
N GLY A 33 -11.87 9.41 -14.84
CA GLY A 33 -12.67 8.24 -14.50
C GLY A 33 -14.10 8.64 -14.13
N SER A 34 -15.09 8.03 -14.78
CA SER A 34 -16.50 8.37 -14.55
C SER A 34 -17.36 7.18 -14.19
N LYS A 35 -18.46 7.45 -13.46
CA LYS A 35 -19.55 6.51 -13.24
C LYS A 35 -20.89 7.20 -13.45
N LEU A 36 -21.67 6.75 -14.44
CA LEU A 36 -22.99 7.28 -14.76
C LEU A 36 -23.99 6.13 -14.93
N ASN A 37 -25.14 6.21 -14.24
CA ASN A 37 -26.21 5.20 -14.31
C ASN A 37 -25.71 3.76 -14.12
N GLY A 38 -24.82 3.55 -13.15
CA GLY A 38 -24.22 2.25 -12.85
C GLY A 38 -23.10 1.81 -13.80
N ARG A 39 -22.88 2.53 -14.91
CA ARG A 39 -21.83 2.24 -15.88
C ARG A 39 -20.56 3.00 -15.53
N VAL A 40 -19.41 2.33 -15.63
CA VAL A 40 -18.11 2.84 -15.23
C VAL A 40 -17.16 2.83 -16.42
N GLY A 41 -16.42 3.91 -16.62
CA GLY A 41 -15.41 4.00 -17.66
C GLY A 41 -14.34 5.02 -17.31
N CYS A 42 -13.27 5.05 -18.10
CA CYS A 42 -12.27 6.10 -18.02
C CYS A 42 -11.83 6.52 -19.42
N SER A 43 -11.16 7.65 -19.50
CA SER A 43 -10.56 8.12 -20.75
C SER A 43 -9.16 8.69 -20.51
N VAL A 44 -8.34 8.64 -21.56
CA VAL A 44 -7.04 9.29 -21.61
C VAL A 44 -6.96 10.11 -22.88
N VAL A 45 -6.57 11.38 -22.74
CA VAL A 45 -6.34 12.29 -23.86
C VAL A 45 -4.89 12.76 -23.80
N VAL A 46 -4.19 12.73 -24.92
CA VAL A 46 -2.80 13.18 -25.04
C VAL A 46 -2.75 14.34 -26.01
N MET A 47 -2.13 15.44 -25.60
CA MET A 47 -2.06 16.67 -26.38
C MET A 47 -0.64 17.24 -26.40
N VAL A 48 -0.35 18.01 -27.45
CA VAL A 48 0.86 18.84 -27.50
C VAL A 48 0.64 20.08 -26.62
N PRO A 49 1.57 20.42 -25.70
CA PRO A 49 1.45 21.58 -24.82
C PRO A 49 1.18 22.88 -25.58
N ASP A 50 0.41 23.78 -24.97
CA ASP A 50 0.08 25.11 -25.50
C ASP A 50 -0.56 25.11 -26.89
N THR A 51 -1.17 23.99 -27.28
CA THR A 51 -1.93 23.83 -28.51
C THR A 51 -3.19 23.03 -28.26
N ASP A 52 -4.19 23.15 -29.15
CA ASP A 52 -5.36 22.27 -29.18
C ASP A 52 -5.10 20.98 -30.00
N CYS A 53 -3.83 20.60 -30.21
CA CYS A 53 -3.47 19.45 -31.01
C CYS A 53 -3.55 18.16 -30.17
N ILE A 54 -4.60 17.38 -30.39
CA ILE A 54 -4.79 16.06 -29.80
C ILE A 54 -3.98 15.02 -30.58
N VAL A 55 -3.04 14.38 -29.89
CA VAL A 55 -2.18 13.32 -30.41
C VAL A 55 -2.85 11.95 -30.27
N HIS A 56 -3.58 11.75 -29.18
CA HIS A 56 -4.21 10.46 -28.89
C HIS A 56 -5.45 10.62 -28.00
N VAL A 57 -6.45 9.77 -28.23
CA VAL A 57 -7.61 9.61 -27.35
C VAL A 57 -7.88 8.12 -27.19
N SER A 58 -8.03 7.67 -25.95
CA SER A 58 -8.52 6.34 -25.63
C SER A 58 -9.64 6.43 -24.61
N LYS A 59 -10.62 5.53 -24.75
CA LYS A 59 -11.75 5.38 -23.83
C LYS A 59 -11.91 3.92 -23.49
N PHE A 60 -12.06 3.63 -22.21
CA PHE A 60 -12.13 2.26 -21.71
C PHE A 60 -13.41 2.07 -20.91
N ARG A 61 -14.08 0.94 -21.15
CA ARG A 61 -15.23 0.51 -20.38
C ARG A 61 -14.78 -0.47 -19.31
N LEU A 62 -15.00 -0.13 -18.04
CA LEU A 62 -14.74 -1.03 -16.92
C LEU A 62 -16.02 -1.79 -16.54
N SER A 63 -15.90 -2.75 -15.63
CA SER A 63 -17.07 -3.44 -15.05
C SER A 63 -17.98 -2.46 -14.28
N ASP A 64 -19.30 -2.70 -14.27
CA ASP A 64 -20.28 -1.89 -13.54
C ASP A 64 -20.09 -1.90 -12.02
N TYR A 65 -19.44 -2.95 -11.53
CA TYR A 65 -19.05 -3.09 -10.13
C TYR A 65 -17.87 -2.19 -9.73
N CYS A 66 -17.15 -1.61 -10.69
CA CYS A 66 -16.02 -0.74 -10.39
C CYS A 66 -16.45 0.58 -9.72
N THR A 67 -15.59 1.13 -8.88
CA THR A 67 -15.74 2.47 -8.31
C THR A 67 -15.15 3.52 -9.25
N VAL A 68 -15.54 4.79 -9.08
CA VAL A 68 -14.91 5.92 -9.78
C VAL A 68 -13.40 5.92 -9.52
N PHE A 69 -12.98 5.74 -8.27
CA PHE A 69 -11.57 5.62 -7.90
C PHE A 69 -10.80 4.54 -8.67
N GLN A 70 -11.40 3.36 -8.90
CA GLN A 70 -10.77 2.31 -9.71
C GLN A 70 -10.67 2.71 -11.18
N ALA A 71 -11.67 3.41 -11.71
CA ALA A 71 -11.63 3.93 -13.08
C ALA A 71 -10.55 4.99 -13.26
N GLU A 72 -10.43 5.91 -12.31
CA GLU A 72 -9.36 6.92 -12.26
C GLU A 72 -7.97 6.29 -12.27
N LEU A 73 -7.71 5.35 -11.34
CA LEU A 73 -6.44 4.64 -11.28
C LEU A 73 -6.13 3.87 -12.56
N PHE A 74 -7.15 3.28 -13.19
CA PHE A 74 -6.98 2.61 -14.47
C PHE A 74 -6.67 3.59 -15.62
N GLY A 75 -7.27 4.78 -15.62
CA GLY A 75 -6.94 5.86 -16.56
C GLY A 75 -5.47 6.27 -16.45
N ILE A 76 -4.98 6.49 -15.23
CA ILE A 76 -3.56 6.77 -14.96
C ILE A 76 -2.67 5.63 -15.47
N TYR A 77 -3.04 4.38 -15.18
CA TYR A 77 -2.30 3.21 -15.65
C TYR A 77 -2.20 3.15 -17.17
N GLN A 78 -3.30 3.42 -17.90
CA GLN A 78 -3.29 3.46 -19.36
C GLN A 78 -2.43 4.61 -19.92
N ALA A 79 -2.45 5.78 -19.27
CA ALA A 79 -1.57 6.89 -19.65
C ALA A 79 -0.08 6.52 -19.51
N VAL A 80 0.29 5.88 -18.40
CA VAL A 80 1.67 5.42 -18.16
C VAL A 80 2.09 4.31 -19.14
N LEU A 81 1.19 3.37 -19.44
CA LEU A 81 1.45 2.35 -20.46
C LEU A 81 1.76 2.99 -21.81
N TRP A 82 0.93 3.91 -22.27
CA TRP A 82 1.14 4.56 -23.57
C TRP A 82 2.40 5.42 -23.59
N LEU A 83 2.70 6.12 -22.49
CA LEU A 83 3.95 6.85 -22.32
C LEU A 83 5.17 5.94 -22.46
N SER A 84 5.12 4.74 -21.89
CA SER A 84 6.22 3.77 -21.93
C SER A 84 6.55 3.31 -23.36
N GLU A 85 5.59 3.38 -24.29
CA GLU A 85 5.78 3.03 -25.70
C GLU A 85 6.42 4.15 -26.53
N LYS A 86 6.44 5.41 -26.04
CA LYS A 86 6.74 6.59 -26.85
C LYS A 86 8.10 7.27 -26.57
N ASP A 87 8.93 6.71 -25.70
CA ASP A 87 10.24 7.28 -25.24
C ASP A 87 10.25 8.82 -25.13
N SER A 88 9.14 9.37 -24.61
CA SER A 88 8.88 10.80 -24.51
C SER A 88 8.77 11.20 -23.05
N SER A 89 9.09 12.46 -22.74
CA SER A 89 8.76 13.07 -21.45
C SER A 89 7.30 13.49 -21.43
N ALA A 90 6.63 13.36 -20.28
CA ALA A 90 5.21 13.69 -20.18
C ALA A 90 4.83 14.25 -18.82
N LYS A 91 3.75 15.05 -18.82
CA LYS A 91 3.04 15.50 -17.63
C LYS A 91 1.64 14.88 -17.65
N ILE A 92 1.25 14.20 -16.58
CA ILE A 92 -0.06 13.55 -16.45
C ILE A 92 -0.91 14.37 -15.46
N PHE A 93 -2.02 14.89 -15.95
CA PHE A 93 -3.02 15.63 -15.22
C PHE A 93 -4.15 14.69 -14.81
N VAL A 94 -4.46 14.71 -13.51
CA VAL A 94 -5.44 13.85 -12.86
C VAL A 94 -6.27 14.74 -11.94
N ASP A 95 -7.58 14.64 -11.98
CA ASP A 95 -8.51 15.45 -11.16
C ASP A 95 -8.90 14.76 -9.84
N SER A 96 -8.62 13.47 -9.69
CA SER A 96 -8.84 12.71 -8.45
C SER A 96 -7.65 12.78 -7.48
N TRP A 97 -7.75 13.66 -6.46
CA TRP A 97 -6.78 13.73 -5.35
C TRP A 97 -6.55 12.38 -4.67
N SER A 98 -7.60 11.57 -4.52
CA SER A 98 -7.47 10.23 -3.94
C SER A 98 -6.58 9.31 -4.78
N SER A 99 -6.68 9.40 -6.12
CA SER A 99 -5.85 8.64 -7.06
C SER A 99 -4.41 9.11 -7.03
N ILE A 100 -4.21 10.43 -7.01
CA ILE A 100 -2.90 11.06 -6.79
C ILE A 100 -2.27 10.54 -5.50
N GLN A 101 -3.01 10.59 -4.40
CA GLN A 101 -2.52 10.17 -3.10
C GLN A 101 -2.20 8.67 -3.09
N ALA A 102 -2.98 7.82 -3.76
CA ALA A 102 -2.67 6.40 -3.90
C ALA A 102 -1.39 6.15 -4.71
N CYS A 103 -1.20 6.89 -5.81
CA CYS A 103 0.03 6.86 -6.61
C CYS A 103 1.24 7.35 -5.81
N ILE A 104 1.11 8.42 -5.02
CA ILE A 104 2.19 8.92 -4.14
C ILE A 104 2.43 7.97 -2.96
N SER A 105 1.37 7.32 -2.47
CA SER A 105 1.41 6.40 -1.32
C SER A 105 2.24 5.14 -1.59
N CYS A 106 2.67 4.87 -2.84
CA CYS A 106 3.71 3.87 -3.10
C CYS A 106 5.04 4.22 -2.40
N ARG A 107 5.25 5.49 -2.04
CA ARG A 107 6.33 6.00 -1.18
C ARG A 107 5.93 6.14 0.29
N SER A 108 4.65 5.99 0.63
CA SER A 108 4.22 6.06 2.02
C SER A 108 4.55 4.75 2.74
N GLU A 109 4.90 4.85 4.02
CA GLU A 109 5.03 3.69 4.91
C GLU A 109 3.66 3.07 5.26
N ASN A 110 2.57 3.75 4.91
CA ASN A 110 1.21 3.32 5.20
C ASN A 110 0.89 2.05 4.38
N GLY A 111 0.59 0.95 5.08
CA GLY A 111 0.32 -0.35 4.45
C GLY A 111 1.56 -1.19 4.14
N ARG A 112 2.79 -0.70 4.40
CA ARG A 112 4.02 -1.52 4.29
C ARG A 112 3.96 -2.76 5.18
N ARG A 113 3.36 -2.62 6.37
CA ARG A 113 3.10 -3.75 7.29
C ARG A 113 2.18 -4.79 6.68
N THR A 114 1.04 -4.38 6.14
CA THR A 114 0.10 -5.31 5.50
C THR A 114 0.74 -6.06 4.32
N LYS A 115 1.69 -5.45 3.61
CA LYS A 115 2.45 -6.11 2.53
C LYS A 115 3.37 -7.24 3.02
N LEU A 116 3.84 -7.21 4.27
CA LEU A 116 4.59 -8.32 4.87
C LEU A 116 3.73 -9.57 4.99
N PHE A 117 2.42 -9.40 5.13
CA PHE A 117 1.44 -10.45 5.31
C PHE A 117 0.78 -10.88 4.00
N PHE A 118 0.56 -9.93 3.08
CA PHE A 118 -0.07 -10.17 1.79
C PHE A 118 0.77 -9.57 0.67
N ARG A 119 1.44 -10.42 -0.12
CA ARG A 119 2.28 -10.01 -1.26
C ARG A 119 1.54 -9.17 -2.29
N SER A 120 0.23 -9.39 -2.43
CA SER A 120 -0.64 -8.64 -3.31
C SER A 120 -2.06 -8.57 -2.75
N VAL A 121 -2.83 -7.62 -3.26
CA VAL A 121 -4.27 -7.54 -2.99
C VAL A 121 -4.98 -8.83 -3.43
N TYR A 122 -4.53 -9.44 -4.52
CA TYR A 122 -5.07 -10.72 -5.00
C TYR A 122 -4.85 -11.84 -3.97
N CYS A 123 -3.64 -11.97 -3.41
CA CYS A 123 -3.38 -12.93 -2.33
C CYS A 123 -4.27 -12.68 -1.12
N ARG A 124 -4.51 -11.41 -0.75
CA ARG A 124 -5.44 -11.10 0.36
C ARG A 124 -6.86 -11.54 0.02
N LEU A 125 -7.36 -11.24 -1.17
CA LEU A 125 -8.74 -11.51 -1.57
C LEU A 125 -9.01 -13.01 -1.79
N SER A 126 -7.99 -13.80 -2.14
CA SER A 126 -8.10 -15.25 -2.30
C SER A 126 -8.18 -16.01 -0.97
N LEU A 127 -7.92 -15.36 0.17
CA LEU A 127 -7.91 -15.98 1.48
C LEU A 127 -9.23 -15.70 2.21
N ASP A 128 -9.89 -16.74 2.69
CA ASP A 128 -11.08 -16.64 3.56
C ASP A 128 -10.67 -16.32 5.02
N ILE A 129 -10.04 -15.17 5.19
CA ILE A 129 -9.62 -14.66 6.50
C ILE A 129 -10.64 -13.65 6.99
N LYS A 130 -11.34 -14.01 8.07
CA LYS A 130 -12.19 -13.10 8.82
C LYS A 130 -11.32 -12.13 9.60
N MET A 131 -11.56 -10.84 9.40
CA MET A 131 -10.88 -9.81 10.18
C MET A 131 -11.47 -9.77 11.59
N ASP A 132 -10.61 -9.87 12.59
CA ASP A 132 -10.97 -9.64 13.99
C ASP A 132 -10.12 -8.53 14.60
N PHE A 133 -10.45 -8.18 15.86
CA PHE A 133 -9.75 -7.13 16.58
C PHE A 133 -8.25 -7.39 16.68
N ILE A 134 -7.81 -8.59 17.07
CA ILE A 134 -6.40 -8.91 17.29
C ILE A 134 -5.64 -8.90 15.97
N LEU A 135 -6.15 -9.61 14.95
CA LEU A 135 -5.56 -9.69 13.63
C LEU A 135 -5.39 -8.29 13.02
N SER A 136 -6.41 -7.44 13.11
CA SER A 136 -6.33 -6.07 12.59
C SER A 136 -5.17 -5.27 13.21
N GLN A 137 -4.85 -5.49 14.49
CA GLN A 137 -3.74 -4.83 15.16
C GLN A 137 -2.39 -5.31 14.64
N PHE A 138 -2.20 -6.62 14.45
CA PHE A 138 -0.94 -7.15 13.92
C PHE A 138 -0.69 -6.72 12.47
N LEU A 139 -1.74 -6.74 11.63
CA LEU A 139 -1.61 -6.35 10.22
C LEU A 139 -1.30 -4.86 10.04
N SER A 140 -1.91 -4.00 10.85
CA SER A 140 -1.69 -2.55 10.80
C SER A 140 -0.50 -2.08 11.63
N GLY A 141 -0.08 -2.88 12.61
CA GLY A 141 0.80 -2.45 13.69
C GLY A 141 0.18 -1.39 14.60
N HIS A 142 -1.14 -1.22 14.58
CA HIS A 142 -1.87 -0.31 15.46
C HIS A 142 -2.45 -1.10 16.63
N GLY A 143 -1.83 -0.97 17.80
CA GLY A 143 -2.19 -1.80 18.96
C GLY A 143 -1.32 -1.54 20.18
N ARG A 144 -1.23 -2.52 21.07
CA ARG A 144 -0.39 -2.43 22.28
C ARG A 144 1.10 -2.67 22.01
N PHE A 145 1.60 -2.23 20.87
CA PHE A 145 3.01 -2.36 20.48
C PHE A 145 3.77 -1.13 20.97
N GLY A 146 4.91 -1.32 21.63
CA GLY A 146 5.72 -0.23 22.19
C GLY A 146 6.03 0.87 21.17
N GLU A 147 6.40 0.51 19.94
CA GLU A 147 6.61 1.46 18.85
C GLU A 147 5.38 2.34 18.59
N TYR A 148 4.20 1.72 18.47
CA TYR A 148 2.94 2.44 18.25
C TYR A 148 2.59 3.32 19.46
N LEU A 149 2.66 2.77 20.68
CA LEU A 149 2.32 3.50 21.90
C LEU A 149 3.26 4.70 22.13
N ALA A 150 4.54 4.58 21.82
CA ALA A 150 5.51 5.66 21.89
C ALA A 150 5.19 6.78 20.87
N ARG A 151 4.86 6.41 19.63
CA ARG A 151 4.46 7.37 18.58
C ARG A 151 3.23 8.20 18.99
N PHE A 152 2.30 7.60 19.71
CA PHE A 152 1.10 8.26 20.24
C PHE A 152 1.29 8.86 21.64
N ARG A 153 2.53 8.89 22.16
CA ARG A 153 2.89 9.46 23.48
C ARG A 153 2.12 8.85 24.65
N ILE A 154 1.67 7.61 24.51
CA ILE A 154 1.07 6.81 25.59
C ILE A 154 2.17 6.15 26.44
N ARG A 155 3.29 5.82 25.80
CA ARG A 155 4.48 5.26 26.43
C ARG A 155 5.70 6.15 26.14
N PHE A 156 6.68 6.16 27.04
CA PHE A 156 7.89 6.97 26.90
C PHE A 156 8.87 6.45 25.82
N ASP A 157 8.97 5.13 25.65
CA ASP A 157 9.90 4.49 24.73
C ASP A 157 9.23 3.39 23.90
N SER A 158 9.90 2.99 22.81
CA SER A 158 9.48 1.91 21.92
C SER A 158 9.97 0.53 22.37
N TYR A 159 10.61 0.39 23.53
CA TYR A 159 11.45 -0.77 23.81
C TYR A 159 10.62 -2.01 24.13
N CYS A 160 11.14 -3.18 23.77
CA CYS A 160 10.55 -4.44 24.18
C CYS A 160 11.10 -4.87 25.55
N TRP A 161 10.28 -5.56 26.35
CA TRP A 161 10.74 -6.17 27.61
C TRP A 161 11.80 -7.27 27.41
N CYS A 162 12.01 -7.71 26.17
CA CYS A 162 13.11 -8.60 25.82
C CYS A 162 14.46 -7.89 25.69
N GLY A 163 14.50 -6.55 25.83
CA GLY A 163 15.71 -5.74 25.64
C GLY A 163 15.89 -5.16 24.24
N ALA A 164 15.00 -5.44 23.29
CA ALA A 164 15.05 -4.84 21.95
C ALA A 164 14.63 -3.35 21.98
N THR A 165 15.24 -2.52 21.13
CA THR A 165 14.97 -1.08 21.05
C THR A 165 13.65 -0.73 20.34
N VAL A 166 13.06 -1.68 19.62
CA VAL A 166 11.77 -1.51 18.95
C VAL A 166 10.90 -2.73 19.21
N GLN A 167 9.75 -2.50 19.83
CA GLN A 167 8.68 -3.47 19.99
C GLN A 167 7.60 -3.20 18.95
N ASP A 168 7.67 -3.97 17.88
CA ASP A 168 6.67 -3.97 16.84
C ASP A 168 6.12 -5.39 16.58
N PRO A 169 5.03 -5.54 15.81
CA PRO A 169 4.43 -6.85 15.56
C PRO A 169 5.45 -7.85 15.02
N VAL A 170 6.28 -7.41 14.07
CA VAL A 170 7.26 -8.25 13.38
C VAL A 170 8.35 -8.73 14.33
N HIS A 171 8.88 -7.85 15.18
CA HIS A 171 9.77 -8.24 16.26
C HIS A 171 9.12 -9.28 17.16
N LEU A 172 7.90 -9.05 17.63
CA LEU A 172 7.21 -9.98 18.53
C LEU A 172 6.99 -11.36 17.87
N ILE A 173 6.58 -11.37 16.61
CA ILE A 173 6.32 -12.59 15.84
C ILE A 173 7.62 -13.33 15.52
N CYS A 174 8.63 -12.65 14.99
CA CYS A 174 9.77 -13.28 14.31
C CYS A 174 11.09 -13.27 15.09
N ARG A 175 11.27 -12.38 16.08
CA ARG A 175 12.60 -12.13 16.68
C ARG A 175 12.61 -12.08 18.21
N CYS A 176 11.49 -11.80 18.85
CA CYS A 176 11.41 -11.58 20.29
C CYS A 176 11.76 -12.86 21.06
N SER A 177 12.72 -12.78 21.97
CA SER A 177 13.17 -13.92 22.78
C SER A 177 12.15 -14.38 23.81
N TRP A 178 11.19 -13.53 24.18
CA TRP A 178 10.09 -13.90 25.08
C TRP A 178 9.13 -14.93 24.46
N PHE A 179 9.05 -14.99 23.14
CA PHE A 179 8.20 -15.93 22.42
C PHE A 179 9.03 -16.99 21.69
N LEU A 180 10.29 -17.20 22.09
CA LEU A 180 11.18 -18.15 21.43
C LEU A 180 10.61 -19.57 21.49
N ASN A 181 10.14 -20.01 22.65
CA ASN A 181 9.65 -21.38 22.84
C ASN A 181 8.39 -21.63 22.00
N GLU A 182 7.40 -20.74 22.08
CA GLU A 182 6.17 -20.83 21.30
C GLU A 182 6.46 -20.79 19.79
N ARG A 183 7.34 -19.88 19.36
CA ARG A 183 7.76 -19.79 17.96
C ARG A 183 8.44 -21.06 17.49
N SER A 184 9.43 -21.58 18.23
CA SER A 184 10.15 -22.79 17.84
C SER A 184 9.22 -24.00 17.73
N LEU A 185 8.22 -24.12 18.61
CA LEU A 185 7.21 -25.18 18.48
C LEU A 185 6.39 -25.04 17.20
N LEU A 186 5.95 -23.82 16.86
CA LEU A 186 5.24 -23.57 15.60
C LEU A 186 6.10 -23.93 14.40
N GLU A 187 7.37 -23.51 14.38
CA GLU A 187 8.31 -23.76 13.30
C GLU A 187 8.55 -25.26 13.09
N ILE A 188 8.76 -26.02 14.18
CA ILE A 188 8.93 -27.48 14.13
C ILE A 188 7.66 -28.15 13.61
N CYS A 189 6.48 -27.77 14.12
CA CYS A 189 5.22 -28.40 13.73
C CYS A 189 4.77 -28.05 12.31
N SER A 190 5.23 -26.94 11.74
CA SER A 190 4.86 -26.49 10.40
C SER A 190 5.94 -26.76 9.36
N GLY A 191 7.17 -27.05 9.77
CA GLY A 191 8.32 -27.24 8.87
C GLY A 191 8.74 -25.97 8.12
N LEU A 192 8.41 -24.80 8.67
CA LEU A 192 8.66 -23.49 8.08
C LEU A 192 9.10 -22.55 9.20
N ASP A 193 10.16 -21.77 9.00
CA ASP A 193 10.62 -20.77 9.95
C ASP A 193 9.68 -19.56 9.97
N LEU A 194 9.47 -18.95 11.14
CA LEU A 194 8.58 -17.81 11.31
C LEU A 194 9.39 -16.51 11.24
N CYS A 195 9.83 -16.17 10.03
CA CYS A 195 10.55 -14.95 9.70
C CYS A 195 9.74 -14.00 8.82
N GLU A 196 10.22 -12.76 8.63
CA GLU A 196 9.55 -11.73 7.82
C GLU A 196 9.24 -12.20 6.40
N ASP A 197 10.21 -12.85 5.75
CA ASP A 197 10.08 -13.32 4.37
C ASP A 197 9.02 -14.42 4.21
N ASN A 198 8.76 -15.16 5.31
CA ASN A 198 7.84 -16.28 5.34
C ASN A 198 6.46 -15.96 5.91
N LEU A 199 6.22 -14.75 6.43
CA LEU A 199 4.90 -14.32 6.89
C LEU A 199 3.77 -14.51 5.86
N PRO A 200 3.97 -14.27 4.54
CA PRO A 200 2.93 -14.54 3.55
C PRO A 200 2.56 -16.03 3.47
N TYR A 201 3.54 -16.93 3.58
CA TYR A 201 3.31 -18.38 3.55
C TYR A 201 2.61 -18.85 4.83
N TRP A 202 2.98 -18.30 5.98
CA TRP A 202 2.32 -18.60 7.24
C TRP A 202 0.84 -18.21 7.24
N ILE A 203 0.51 -17.03 6.72
CA ILE A 203 -0.89 -16.62 6.57
C ILE A 203 -1.65 -17.51 5.58
N GLN A 204 -0.98 -17.96 4.53
CA GLN A 204 -1.62 -18.76 3.48
C GLN A 204 -1.86 -20.21 3.91
N PHE A 205 -0.87 -20.83 4.56
CA PHE A 205 -0.87 -22.28 4.83
C PHE A 205 -1.16 -22.63 6.29
N PHE A 206 -0.90 -21.73 7.23
CA PHE A 206 -1.06 -21.96 8.66
C PHE A 206 -1.76 -20.81 9.41
N PRO A 207 -2.86 -20.22 8.88
CA PRO A 207 -3.49 -19.04 9.47
C PRO A 207 -3.95 -19.27 10.91
N ASP A 208 -4.57 -20.41 11.21
CA ASP A 208 -5.10 -20.69 12.56
C ASP A 208 -3.99 -20.72 13.62
N ARG A 209 -2.88 -21.39 13.31
CA ARG A 209 -1.71 -21.46 14.19
C ARG A 209 -1.11 -20.07 14.43
N LEU A 210 -0.99 -19.28 13.35
CA LEU A 210 -0.47 -17.93 13.41
C LEU A 210 -1.40 -17.00 14.23
N PHE A 211 -2.71 -17.11 14.07
CA PHE A 211 -3.67 -16.24 14.76
C PHE A 211 -3.83 -16.60 16.25
N ILE A 212 -3.71 -17.88 16.60
CA ILE A 212 -3.57 -18.31 18.01
C ILE A 212 -2.31 -17.70 18.61
N PHE A 213 -1.20 -17.72 17.88
CA PHE A 213 0.04 -17.10 18.33
C PHE A 213 -0.09 -15.59 18.52
N PHE A 214 -0.75 -14.89 17.59
CA PHE A 214 -1.07 -13.46 17.75
C PHE A 214 -1.90 -13.20 19.01
N SER A 215 -2.87 -14.05 19.29
CA SER A 215 -3.71 -13.95 20.48
C SER A 215 -2.90 -14.12 21.77
N ASN A 216 -1.97 -15.08 21.80
CA ASN A 216 -1.07 -15.29 22.94
C ASN A 216 -0.18 -14.07 23.18
N ILE A 217 0.45 -13.54 22.13
CA ILE A 217 1.25 -12.31 22.20
C ILE A 217 0.38 -11.17 22.74
N PHE A 218 -0.80 -10.95 22.17
CA PHE A 218 -1.69 -9.85 22.55
C PHE A 218 -2.11 -9.93 24.03
N ASN A 219 -2.45 -11.11 24.52
CA ASN A 219 -2.83 -11.33 25.91
C ASN A 219 -1.66 -11.04 26.87
N LEU A 220 -0.43 -11.41 26.49
CA LEU A 220 0.76 -11.06 27.27
C LEU A 220 1.01 -9.54 27.28
N LEU A 221 0.88 -8.86 26.14
CA LEU A 221 1.01 -7.40 26.09
C LEU A 221 -0.05 -6.72 26.97
N LYS A 222 -1.28 -7.23 26.99
CA LYS A 222 -2.36 -6.71 27.85
C LYS A 222 -2.01 -6.81 29.34
N SER A 223 -1.41 -7.92 29.78
CA SER A 223 -1.05 -8.10 31.20
C SER A 223 0.13 -7.24 31.64
N LYS A 224 1.01 -6.85 30.70
CA LYS A 224 2.20 -6.02 30.97
C LYS A 224 1.94 -4.51 30.94
N VAL A 225 0.94 -4.05 30.20
CA VAL A 225 0.58 -2.61 30.11
C VAL A 225 -0.42 -2.19 31.20
N ALA A 226 -1.07 -3.14 31.89
CA ALA A 226 -2.03 -2.86 32.96
C ALA A 226 -1.39 -2.59 34.35
N ARG A 227 -0.10 -2.24 34.39
CA ARG A 227 0.62 -1.82 35.61
C ARG A 227 1.30 -0.48 35.37
#